data_AF-A0A7G3BPR5-F1
#
_entry.id   AF-A0A7G3BPR5-F1
#
_cell.length_a   1.000
_cell.length_b   1.000
_cell.length_c   1.000
_cell.angle_alpha   90.00
_cell.angle_beta   90.00
_cell.angle_gamma   90.00
#
_symmetry.space_group_name_H-M   'P 1'
#
loop_
_entity.id
_entity.type
_entity.pdbx_description
1 polymer ?
#
loop_
_entity_poly.entity_id
_entity_poly.type
_entity_poly.pdbx_seq_one_letter_code
_entity_poly.pdbx_strand_id
1 'polypeptide(L)'
;MALTHIHSTTAKQAHQELLTALGSENNPAQWLVFMNTAKAHLPFLFKNGRPTKKQIENSIIGQLGFSSWSEMVKADQNKQGLAWSWSSWKKWSKAFKVVNEYAYLAEMNITANAVMKFKSTFKDDFPASAEALEQAKAETKARKEKEEAEKVSNLKARVSELEQQLVAASAKLEVLEKQSNEFTSQQRQLVELQSQQSKVVSENESLVKKNNELSSTLKALKSMSRWDHLKAFLSSRTQ
;
A
#
# COMPACT_ATOMS: atom_id res chain seq x y z
N MET A 1 34.23 55.22 30.74
CA MET A 1 33.88 53.86 30.27
C MET A 1 33.37 53.04 31.46
N ALA A 2 32.09 53.15 31.82
CA ALA A 2 31.52 52.48 33.00
C ALA A 2 29.97 52.37 32.94
N LEU A 3 29.42 51.79 31.87
CA LEU A 3 27.95 51.60 31.71
C LEU A 3 27.55 50.17 31.25
N THR A 4 28.51 49.25 31.08
CA THR A 4 28.25 47.89 30.60
C THR A 4 27.81 46.91 31.70
N HIS A 5 28.13 47.18 32.97
CA HIS A 5 27.89 46.22 34.06
C HIS A 5 26.42 46.07 34.47
N ILE A 6 25.63 47.16 34.47
CA ILE A 6 24.22 47.11 34.89
C ILE A 6 23.38 46.28 33.90
N HIS A 7 23.69 46.40 32.61
CA HIS A 7 22.99 45.67 31.53
C HIS A 7 23.32 44.17 31.57
N SER A 8 24.53 43.78 31.97
CA SER A 8 24.95 42.37 32.05
C SER A 8 24.18 41.56 33.11
N THR A 9 23.85 42.15 34.25
CA THR A 9 23.10 41.45 35.32
C THR A 9 21.66 41.17 34.90
N THR A 10 20.98 42.14 34.28
CA THR A 10 19.63 41.96 33.73
C THR A 10 19.61 40.92 32.61
N ALA A 11 20.64 40.89 31.76
CA ALA A 11 20.77 39.88 30.71
C ALA A 11 20.88 38.46 31.27
N LYS A 12 21.68 38.29 32.34
CA LYS A 12 21.83 37.00 33.03
C LYS A 12 20.55 36.55 33.70
N GLN A 13 19.79 37.47 34.31
CA GLN A 13 18.50 37.14 34.91
C GLN A 13 17.50 36.68 33.84
N ALA A 14 17.36 37.43 32.74
CA ALA A 14 16.49 37.06 31.63
C ALA A 14 16.89 35.73 30.97
N HIS A 15 18.20 35.43 30.88
CA HIS A 15 18.69 34.13 30.43
C HIS A 15 18.29 32.98 31.38
N GLN A 16 18.40 33.20 32.70
CA GLN A 16 17.98 32.21 33.68
C GLN A 16 16.46 31.95 33.64
N GLU A 17 15.66 32.99 33.41
CA GLU A 17 14.22 32.87 33.20
C GLU A 17 13.89 32.06 31.93
N LEU A 18 14.64 32.27 30.83
CA LEU A 18 14.49 31.47 29.62
C LEU A 18 14.87 29.99 29.83
N LEU A 19 15.95 29.71 30.56
CA LEU A 19 16.35 28.34 30.91
C LEU A 19 15.31 27.66 31.80
N THR A 20 14.80 28.38 32.80
CA THR A 20 13.75 27.87 33.69
C THR A 20 12.46 27.61 32.91
N ALA A 21 12.12 28.48 31.96
CA ALA A 21 10.96 28.32 31.10
C ALA A 21 11.12 27.21 30.06
N LEU A 22 12.34 26.76 29.71
CA LEU A 22 12.53 25.52 28.95
C LEU A 22 12.19 24.29 29.80
N GLY A 23 12.50 24.32 31.10
CA GLY A 23 12.07 23.33 32.08
C GLY A 23 12.49 21.88 31.76
N SER A 24 11.90 20.92 32.49
CA SER A 24 11.94 19.49 32.14
C SER A 24 10.72 19.14 31.28
N GLU A 25 10.89 18.26 30.29
CA GLU A 25 9.95 17.98 29.17
C GLU A 25 8.54 17.48 29.55
N ASN A 26 8.17 17.43 30.84
CA ASN A 26 6.96 16.75 31.32
C ASN A 26 5.67 17.59 31.33
N ASN A 27 5.71 18.89 31.02
CA ASN A 27 4.52 19.75 31.00
C ASN A 27 4.12 20.16 29.57
N PRO A 28 2.94 19.76 29.05
CA PRO A 28 2.44 20.15 27.73
C PRO A 28 2.31 21.66 27.50
N ALA A 29 2.16 22.48 28.55
CA ALA A 29 2.12 23.94 28.48
C ALA A 29 3.49 24.61 28.59
N GLN A 30 4.58 23.86 28.87
CA GLN A 30 5.91 24.43 29.10
C GLN A 30 6.39 25.27 27.91
N TRP A 31 6.09 24.82 26.69
CA TRP A 31 6.43 25.58 25.49
C TRP A 31 5.74 26.95 25.45
N LEU A 32 4.51 27.08 25.93
CA LEU A 32 3.82 28.38 26.00
C LEU A 32 4.50 29.30 27.02
N VAL A 33 4.91 28.76 28.17
CA VAL A 33 5.67 29.51 29.18
C VAL A 33 6.95 30.04 28.57
N PHE A 34 7.74 29.18 27.90
CA PHE A 34 8.95 29.62 27.20
C PHE A 34 8.67 30.68 26.14
N MET A 35 7.65 30.48 25.30
CA MET A 35 7.34 31.42 24.23
C MET A 35 6.86 32.78 24.76
N ASN A 36 6.13 32.81 25.88
CA ASN A 36 5.73 34.04 26.56
C ASN A 36 6.94 34.75 27.18
N THR A 37 7.82 34.02 27.86
CA THR A 37 9.07 34.57 28.42
C THR A 37 9.97 35.13 27.31
N ALA A 38 10.10 34.42 26.19
CA ALA A 38 10.83 34.90 25.02
C ALA A 38 10.16 36.14 24.40
N LYS A 39 8.83 36.22 24.33
CA LYS A 39 8.12 37.40 23.84
C LYS A 39 8.31 38.62 24.75
N ALA A 40 8.37 38.41 26.06
CA ALA A 40 8.60 39.48 27.04
C ALA A 40 10.00 40.08 26.91
N HIS A 41 11.04 39.24 26.87
CA HIS A 41 12.44 39.69 26.82
C HIS A 41 12.93 40.05 25.41
N LEU A 42 12.37 39.41 24.39
CA LEU A 42 12.81 39.50 23.00
C LEU A 42 11.62 39.72 22.05
N PRO A 43 10.80 40.78 22.24
CA PRO A 43 9.58 41.00 21.45
C PRO A 43 9.84 41.16 19.95
N PHE A 44 11.04 41.62 19.58
CA PHE A 44 11.43 41.79 18.18
C PHE A 44 11.58 40.47 17.42
N LEU A 45 11.76 39.32 18.10
CA LEU A 45 11.82 38.01 17.45
C LEU A 45 10.46 37.56 16.88
N PHE A 46 9.37 38.18 17.35
CA PHE A 46 8.00 37.85 16.96
C PHE A 46 7.42 38.80 15.91
N LYS A 47 8.13 39.90 15.61
CA LYS A 47 7.75 40.83 14.55
C LYS A 47 8.10 40.23 13.18
N ASN A 48 7.42 40.70 12.14
CA ASN A 48 7.73 40.30 10.78
C ASN A 48 9.10 40.84 10.37
N GLY A 49 9.91 39.99 9.73
CA GLY A 49 11.24 40.35 9.24
C GLY A 49 12.39 39.82 10.09
N ARG A 50 13.62 40.10 9.64
CA ARG A 50 14.85 39.71 10.33
C ARG A 50 15.19 40.74 11.42
N PRO A 51 15.57 40.31 12.64
CA PRO A 51 16.09 41.22 13.65
C PRO A 51 17.25 42.07 13.12
N THR A 52 17.21 43.36 13.38
CA THR A 52 18.30 44.28 13.01
C THR A 52 19.51 44.09 13.93
N LYS A 53 20.70 44.47 13.46
CA LYS A 53 21.94 44.38 14.25
C LYS A 53 21.83 45.12 15.59
N LYS A 54 21.27 46.34 15.57
CA LYS A 54 21.04 47.16 16.77
C LYS A 54 20.10 46.48 17.78
N GLN A 55 19.06 45.78 17.30
CA GLN A 55 18.15 45.03 18.19
C GLN A 55 18.88 43.87 18.89
N ILE A 56 19.76 43.17 18.17
CA ILE A 56 20.55 42.08 18.77
C ILE A 56 21.55 42.63 19.78
N GLU A 57 22.34 43.64 19.40
CA GLU A 57 23.37 44.27 20.25
C GLU A 57 22.78 44.81 21.56
N ASN A 58 21.60 45.44 21.51
CA ASN A 58 20.93 46.00 22.70
C ASN A 58 20.09 44.98 23.50
N SER A 59 19.97 43.75 23.02
CA SER A 59 19.18 42.70 23.68
C SER A 59 20.04 41.77 24.53
N ILE A 60 19.38 40.86 25.26
CA ILE A 60 20.05 39.80 26.02
C ILE A 60 20.98 38.95 25.12
N ILE A 61 20.68 38.82 23.83
CA ILE A 61 21.48 38.06 22.87
C ILE A 61 22.87 38.68 22.72
N GLY A 62 22.93 39.98 22.39
CA GLY A 62 24.19 40.70 22.23
C GLY A 62 24.93 40.91 23.55
N GLN A 63 24.20 41.14 24.64
CA GLN A 63 24.79 41.33 25.98
C GLN A 63 25.47 40.07 26.53
N LEU A 64 25.04 38.87 26.08
CA LEU A 64 25.69 37.59 26.38
C LEU A 64 26.75 37.20 25.34
N GLY A 65 27.03 38.07 24.36
CA GLY A 65 28.10 37.89 23.38
C GLY A 65 27.71 37.14 22.10
N PHE A 66 26.41 36.91 21.86
CA PHE A 66 25.94 36.24 20.65
C PHE A 66 25.63 37.23 19.52
N SER A 67 25.92 36.84 18.28
CA SER A 67 25.64 37.64 17.09
C SER A 67 24.22 37.42 16.54
N SER A 68 23.55 36.35 16.97
CA SER A 68 22.18 36.03 16.53
C SER A 68 21.42 35.15 17.51
N TRP A 69 20.08 35.19 17.43
CA TRP A 69 19.22 34.30 18.23
C TRP A 69 19.49 32.81 17.94
N SER A 70 19.72 32.44 16.68
CA SER A 70 20.02 31.04 16.33
C SER A 70 21.34 30.56 16.96
N GLU A 71 22.30 31.46 17.17
CA GLU A 71 23.57 31.13 17.80
C GLU A 71 23.36 30.87 19.30
N MET A 72 22.66 31.79 19.99
CA MET A 72 22.32 31.64 21.41
C MET A 72 21.49 30.38 21.70
N VAL A 73 20.50 30.07 20.85
CA VAL A 73 19.65 28.87 21.01
C VAL A 73 20.48 27.59 20.98
N LYS A 74 21.44 27.49 20.04
CA LYS A 74 22.23 26.27 19.81
C LYS A 74 23.44 26.13 20.73
N ALA A 75 23.98 27.25 21.22
CA ALA A 75 25.17 27.25 22.05
C ALA A 75 24.93 26.49 23.37
N ASP A 76 25.98 25.86 23.89
CA ASP A 76 25.93 25.15 25.17
C ASP A 76 25.66 26.10 26.34
N GLN A 77 25.07 25.58 27.41
CA GLN A 77 24.80 26.34 28.64
C GLN A 77 26.09 26.90 29.27
N ASN A 78 27.22 26.20 29.12
CA ASN A 78 28.55 26.65 29.57
C ASN A 78 29.01 27.95 28.90
N LYS A 79 28.50 28.24 27.69
CA LYS A 79 28.77 29.47 26.95
C LYS A 79 27.62 30.46 27.05
N GLN A 80 26.76 30.34 28.08
CA GLN A 80 25.54 31.15 28.25
C GLN A 80 24.50 30.94 27.12
N GLY A 81 24.55 29.80 26.41
CA GLY A 81 23.54 29.41 25.44
C GLY A 81 22.35 28.70 26.08
N LEU A 82 21.41 28.24 25.25
CA LEU A 82 20.23 27.48 25.70
C LEU A 82 20.37 25.96 25.53
N ALA A 83 21.42 25.48 24.85
CA ALA A 83 21.65 24.08 24.49
C ALA A 83 20.41 23.42 23.86
N TRP A 84 19.71 24.17 23.00
CA TRP A 84 18.40 23.79 22.49
C TRP A 84 18.37 23.72 20.97
N SER A 85 17.42 22.92 20.44
CA SER A 85 17.33 22.71 19.01
C SER A 85 16.67 23.90 18.30
N TRP A 86 17.34 24.39 17.25
CA TRP A 86 16.79 25.39 16.36
C TRP A 86 15.52 24.94 15.62
N SER A 87 15.37 23.62 15.37
CA SER A 87 14.14 23.09 14.76
C SER A 87 12.97 23.18 15.73
N SER A 88 13.19 22.91 17.01
CA SER A 88 12.19 23.06 18.08
C SER A 88 11.74 24.51 18.23
N TRP A 89 12.68 25.46 18.25
CA TRP A 89 12.34 26.89 18.23
C TRP A 89 11.45 27.26 17.04
N LYS A 90 11.84 26.88 15.81
CA LYS A 90 11.04 27.17 14.61
C LYS A 90 9.62 26.61 14.71
N LYS A 91 9.48 25.40 15.27
CA LYS A 91 8.19 24.74 15.46
C LYS A 91 7.34 25.49 16.48
N TRP A 92 7.89 25.80 17.65
CA TRP A 92 7.19 26.52 18.72
C TRP A 92 6.85 27.95 18.29
N SER A 93 7.74 28.65 17.59
CA SER A 93 7.48 29.97 17.01
C SER A 93 6.29 29.94 16.05
N LYS A 94 6.22 28.95 15.15
CA LYS A 94 5.07 28.78 14.25
C LYS A 94 3.77 28.48 15.01
N ALA A 95 3.80 27.53 15.95
CA ALA A 95 2.63 27.19 16.76
C ALA A 95 2.15 28.37 17.60
N PHE A 96 3.06 29.14 18.17
CA PHE A 96 2.76 30.30 18.98
C PHE A 96 2.09 31.42 18.18
N LYS A 97 2.44 31.61 16.90
CA LYS A 97 1.70 32.53 16.02
C LYS A 97 0.22 32.16 15.93
N VAL A 98 -0.08 30.87 15.78
CA VAL A 98 -1.46 30.36 15.79
C VAL A 98 -2.15 30.62 17.11
N VAL A 99 -1.46 30.43 18.24
CA VAL A 99 -2.04 30.72 19.57
C VAL A 99 -2.29 32.22 19.76
N ASN A 100 -1.44 33.10 19.22
CA ASN A 100 -1.72 34.55 19.25
C ASN A 100 -2.90 34.93 18.34
N GLU A 101 -3.13 34.20 17.25
CA GLU A 101 -4.32 34.35 16.39
C GLU A 101 -5.58 33.81 17.07
N TYR A 102 -5.47 32.72 17.83
CA TYR A 102 -6.58 32.00 18.46
C TYR A 102 -6.30 31.79 19.96
N ALA A 103 -6.64 32.79 20.77
CA ALA A 103 -6.25 32.88 22.18
C ALA A 103 -6.73 31.68 23.03
N TYR A 104 -7.90 31.11 22.72
CA TYR A 104 -8.46 29.98 23.45
C TYR A 104 -7.54 28.75 23.47
N LEU A 105 -6.64 28.61 22.48
CA LEU A 105 -5.66 27.53 22.42
C LEU A 105 -4.65 27.56 23.58
N ALA A 106 -4.41 28.73 24.18
CA ALA A 106 -3.51 28.87 25.32
C ALA A 106 -4.06 28.18 26.59
N GLU A 107 -5.39 28.10 26.72
CA GLU A 107 -6.08 27.55 27.89
C GLU A 107 -6.24 26.02 27.81
N MET A 108 -6.15 25.44 26.61
CA MET A 108 -6.41 24.02 26.37
C MET A 108 -5.28 23.05 26.79
N ASN A 109 -4.21 23.54 27.43
CA ASN A 109 -3.03 22.75 27.82
C ASN A 109 -2.50 21.81 26.70
N ILE A 110 -2.43 22.33 25.48
CA ILE A 110 -2.02 21.56 24.29
C ILE A 110 -0.56 21.78 23.94
N THR A 111 0.06 20.74 23.38
CA THR A 111 1.43 20.82 22.88
C THR A 111 1.52 21.63 21.58
N ALA A 112 2.69 22.21 21.29
CA ALA A 112 2.96 22.90 20.02
C ALA A 112 2.66 22.01 18.79
N ASN A 113 2.83 20.69 18.92
CA ASN A 113 2.56 19.73 17.86
C ASN A 113 1.05 19.61 17.59
N ALA A 114 0.24 19.58 18.65
CA ALA A 114 -1.21 19.53 18.53
C ALA A 114 -1.75 20.79 17.85
N VAL A 115 -1.25 21.98 18.20
CA VAL A 115 -1.60 23.24 17.54
C VAL A 115 -1.31 23.18 16.04
N MET A 116 -0.10 22.75 15.66
CA MET A 116 0.27 22.62 14.26
C MET A 116 -0.57 21.57 13.51
N LYS A 117 -0.95 20.48 14.20
CA LYS A 117 -1.85 19.46 13.65
C LYS A 117 -3.24 20.03 13.39
N PHE A 118 -3.79 20.83 14.31
CA PHE A 118 -5.07 21.52 14.09
C PHE A 118 -4.97 22.47 12.89
N LYS A 119 -3.90 23.28 12.81
CA LYS A 119 -3.71 24.21 11.68
C LYS A 119 -3.63 23.46 10.34
N SER A 120 -2.97 22.31 10.31
CA SER A 120 -2.92 21.47 9.10
C SER A 120 -4.25 20.78 8.77
N THR A 121 -5.07 20.48 9.78
CA THR A 121 -6.34 19.77 9.61
C THR A 121 -7.42 20.71 9.10
N PHE A 122 -7.48 21.93 9.64
CA PHE A 122 -8.53 22.89 9.33
C PHE A 122 -8.13 23.95 8.30
N LYS A 123 -6.83 24.13 8.04
CA LYS A 123 -6.27 25.09 7.06
C LYS A 123 -6.91 26.48 7.18
N ASP A 124 -7.82 26.83 6.28
CA ASP A 124 -8.47 28.13 6.16
C ASP A 124 -9.70 28.26 7.07
N ASP A 125 -10.36 27.13 7.40
CA ASP A 125 -11.56 27.08 8.25
C ASP A 125 -11.19 26.74 9.70
N PHE A 126 -10.22 27.48 10.27
CA PHE A 126 -9.77 27.22 11.63
C PHE A 126 -10.86 27.64 12.64
N PRO A 127 -11.24 26.77 13.59
CA PRO A 127 -12.30 27.08 14.55
C PRO A 127 -12.01 28.34 15.38
N ALA A 128 -13.02 29.18 15.59
CA ALA A 128 -12.86 30.43 16.35
C ALA A 128 -12.91 30.24 17.87
N SER A 129 -13.44 29.10 18.35
CA SER A 129 -13.62 28.81 19.77
C SER A 129 -13.23 27.37 20.14
N ALA A 130 -13.02 27.12 21.43
CA ALA A 130 -12.72 25.78 21.95
C ALA A 130 -13.88 24.80 21.68
N GLU A 131 -15.12 25.25 21.83
CA GLU A 131 -16.32 24.44 21.55
C GLU A 131 -16.43 24.08 20.07
N ALA A 132 -16.21 25.04 19.16
CA ALA A 132 -16.21 24.80 17.73
C ALA A 132 -15.09 23.82 17.32
N LEU A 133 -13.94 23.88 17.99
CA LEU A 133 -12.84 22.93 17.76
C LEU A 133 -13.21 21.50 18.17
N GLU A 134 -13.87 21.32 19.31
CA GLU A 134 -14.33 20.01 19.76
C GLU A 134 -15.44 19.46 18.87
N GLN A 135 -16.39 20.29 18.44
CA GLN A 135 -17.42 19.92 17.47
C GLN A 135 -16.79 19.48 16.14
N ALA A 136 -15.87 20.28 15.58
CA ALA A 136 -15.21 19.93 14.32
C ALA A 136 -14.36 18.65 14.43
N LYS A 137 -13.76 18.37 15.60
CA LYS A 137 -13.09 17.08 15.87
C LYS A 137 -14.09 15.92 15.90
N ALA A 138 -15.23 16.09 16.56
CA ALA A 138 -16.26 15.07 16.63
C ALA A 138 -16.85 14.78 15.24
N GLU A 139 -17.12 15.81 14.44
CA GLU A 139 -17.60 15.69 13.07
C GLU A 139 -16.59 15.00 12.16
N THR A 140 -15.31 15.40 12.20
CA THR A 140 -14.27 14.76 11.40
C THR A 140 -14.05 13.30 11.79
N LYS A 141 -14.17 12.96 13.08
CA LYS A 141 -14.13 11.59 13.56
C LYS A 141 -15.35 10.79 13.07
N ALA A 142 -16.55 11.31 13.25
CA ALA A 142 -17.78 10.66 12.80
C ALA A 142 -17.80 10.46 11.28
N ARG A 143 -17.31 11.43 10.51
CA ARG A 143 -17.18 11.32 9.05
C ARG A 143 -16.21 10.21 8.66
N LYS A 144 -15.05 10.12 9.31
CA LYS A 144 -14.08 9.05 9.07
C LYS A 144 -14.65 7.68 9.42
N GLU A 145 -15.30 7.55 10.56
CA GLU A 145 -15.95 6.30 10.97
C GLU A 145 -17.03 5.87 9.96
N LYS A 146 -17.81 6.83 9.45
CA LYS A 146 -18.79 6.57 8.39
C LYS A 146 -18.14 6.14 7.07
N GLU A 147 -17.12 6.87 6.61
CA GLU A 147 -16.37 6.53 5.39
C GLU A 147 -15.69 5.15 5.51
N GLU A 148 -15.16 4.80 6.68
CA GLU A 148 -14.57 3.49 6.97
C GLU A 148 -15.64 2.39 6.99
N ALA A 149 -16.78 2.63 7.61
CA ALA A 149 -17.90 1.69 7.60
C ALA A 149 -18.43 1.42 6.18
N GLU A 150 -18.57 2.47 5.36
CA GLU A 150 -18.96 2.36 3.95
C GLU A 150 -17.93 1.58 3.14
N LYS A 151 -16.62 1.85 3.33
CA LYS A 151 -15.56 1.08 2.68
C LYS A 151 -15.59 -0.39 3.07
N VAL A 152 -15.74 -0.69 4.35
CA VAL A 152 -15.83 -2.07 4.84
C VAL A 152 -17.06 -2.77 4.26
N SER A 153 -18.20 -2.09 4.20
CA SER A 153 -19.42 -2.61 3.59
C SER A 153 -19.22 -2.92 2.10
N ASN A 154 -18.65 -1.99 1.35
CA ASN A 154 -18.36 -2.16 -0.08
C ASN A 154 -17.36 -3.29 -0.34
N LEU A 155 -16.32 -3.42 0.48
CA LEU A 155 -15.35 -4.51 0.39
C LEU A 155 -16.01 -5.86 0.68
N LYS A 156 -16.88 -5.96 1.69
CA LYS A 156 -17.63 -7.18 1.98
C LYS A 156 -18.53 -7.58 0.81
N ALA A 157 -19.26 -6.63 0.21
CA ALA A 157 -20.08 -6.89 -0.96
C ALA A 157 -19.23 -7.40 -2.13
N ARG A 158 -18.07 -6.79 -2.38
CA ARG A 158 -17.16 -7.23 -3.45
C ARG A 158 -16.55 -8.60 -3.21
N VAL A 159 -16.19 -8.93 -1.96
CA VAL A 159 -15.69 -10.27 -1.60
C VAL A 159 -16.77 -11.31 -1.88
N SER A 160 -18.02 -11.07 -1.47
CA SER A 160 -19.12 -12.00 -1.72
C SER A 160 -19.39 -12.20 -3.22
N GLU A 161 -19.33 -11.14 -4.02
CA GLU A 161 -19.45 -11.24 -5.48
C GLU A 161 -18.31 -12.08 -6.10
N LEU A 162 -17.07 -11.86 -5.66
CA LEU A 162 -15.91 -12.61 -6.14
C LEU A 162 -15.96 -14.09 -5.73
N GLU A 163 -16.46 -14.39 -4.53
CA GLU A 163 -16.70 -15.77 -4.08
C GLU A 163 -17.74 -16.47 -4.98
N GLN A 164 -18.83 -15.80 -5.32
CA GLN A 164 -19.83 -16.34 -6.26
C GLN A 164 -19.25 -16.58 -7.65
N GLN A 165 -18.42 -15.64 -8.15
CA GLN A 165 -17.73 -15.81 -9.43
C GLN A 165 -16.75 -16.98 -9.40
N LEU A 166 -16.05 -17.20 -8.28
CA LEU A 166 -15.13 -18.32 -8.10
C LEU A 166 -15.89 -19.65 -8.13
N VAL A 167 -17.01 -19.77 -7.42
CA VAL A 167 -17.86 -20.96 -7.44
C VAL A 167 -18.42 -21.22 -8.84
N ALA A 168 -18.86 -20.18 -9.56
CA ALA A 168 -19.35 -20.33 -10.92
C ALA A 168 -18.24 -20.76 -11.90
N ALA A 169 -17.02 -20.23 -11.73
CA ALA A 169 -15.87 -20.60 -12.53
C ALA A 169 -15.41 -22.04 -12.26
N SER A 170 -15.40 -22.48 -10.99
CA SER A 170 -15.05 -23.85 -10.62
C SER A 170 -16.05 -24.86 -11.17
N ALA A 171 -17.35 -24.55 -11.13
CA ALA A 171 -18.38 -25.38 -11.74
C ALA A 171 -18.20 -25.51 -13.26
N LYS A 172 -17.83 -24.42 -13.96
CA LYS A 172 -17.52 -24.46 -15.39
C LYS A 172 -16.29 -25.32 -15.69
N LEU A 173 -15.25 -25.25 -14.86
CA LEU A 173 -14.05 -26.09 -15.01
C LEU A 173 -14.40 -27.58 -14.88
N GLU A 174 -15.23 -27.95 -13.90
CA GLU A 174 -15.66 -29.35 -13.71
C GLU A 174 -16.43 -29.88 -14.94
N VAL A 175 -17.29 -29.05 -15.54
CA VAL A 175 -18.00 -29.41 -16.78
C VAL A 175 -17.03 -29.60 -17.95
N LEU A 176 -16.08 -28.69 -18.12
CA LEU A 176 -15.07 -28.79 -19.19
C LEU A 176 -14.17 -30.02 -19.00
N GLU A 177 -13.83 -30.37 -17.76
CA GLU A 177 -13.05 -31.57 -17.44
C GLU A 177 -13.82 -32.86 -17.82
N LYS A 178 -15.12 -32.92 -17.50
CA LYS A 178 -15.98 -34.04 -17.93
C LYS A 178 -16.04 -34.16 -19.46
N GLN A 179 -16.25 -33.04 -20.16
CA GLN A 179 -16.25 -33.02 -21.62
C GLN A 179 -14.91 -33.47 -22.23
N SER A 180 -13.78 -33.04 -21.64
CA SER A 180 -12.45 -33.47 -22.06
C SER A 180 -12.24 -34.99 -21.88
N ASN A 181 -12.73 -35.54 -20.78
CA ASN A 181 -12.66 -36.98 -20.51
C ASN A 181 -13.54 -37.78 -21.49
N GLU A 182 -14.75 -37.31 -21.77
CA GLU A 182 -15.63 -37.89 -22.79
C GLU A 182 -14.98 -37.87 -24.17
N PHE A 183 -14.42 -36.72 -24.58
CA PHE A 183 -13.70 -36.59 -25.85
C PHE A 183 -12.51 -37.56 -25.93
N THR A 184 -11.74 -37.69 -24.85
CA THR A 184 -10.63 -38.65 -24.77
C THR A 184 -11.12 -40.09 -24.92
N SER A 185 -12.27 -40.44 -24.31
CA SER A 185 -12.89 -41.76 -24.47
C SER A 185 -13.36 -42.00 -25.90
N GLN A 186 -14.00 -41.02 -26.54
CA GLN A 186 -14.42 -41.09 -27.94
C GLN A 186 -13.21 -41.27 -28.87
N GLN A 187 -12.12 -40.54 -28.63
CA GLN A 187 -10.87 -40.68 -29.40
C GLN A 187 -10.31 -42.11 -29.30
N ARG A 188 -10.34 -42.73 -28.12
CA ARG A 188 -9.91 -44.13 -27.95
C ARG A 188 -10.80 -45.10 -28.72
N GLN A 189 -12.12 -44.89 -28.70
CA GLN A 189 -13.06 -45.71 -29.46
C GLN A 189 -12.82 -45.59 -30.98
N LEU A 190 -12.54 -44.39 -31.48
CA LEU A 190 -12.20 -44.20 -32.90
C LEU A 190 -10.92 -44.95 -33.29
N VAL A 191 -9.88 -44.92 -32.46
CA VAL A 191 -8.64 -45.67 -32.69
C VAL A 191 -8.89 -47.18 -32.71
N GLU A 192 -9.71 -47.69 -31.78
CA GLU A 192 -10.09 -49.11 -31.74
C GLU A 192 -10.88 -49.52 -32.99
N LEU A 193 -11.87 -48.72 -33.40
CA LEU A 193 -12.64 -48.98 -34.62
C LEU A 193 -11.76 -48.95 -35.88
N GLN A 194 -10.79 -48.04 -35.96
CA GLN A 194 -9.81 -48.02 -37.06
C GLN A 194 -8.95 -49.29 -37.08
N SER A 195 -8.54 -49.79 -35.91
CA SER A 195 -7.82 -51.06 -35.81
C SER A 195 -8.67 -52.23 -36.31
N GLN A 196 -9.93 -52.31 -35.86
CA GLN A 196 -10.86 -53.35 -36.30
C GLN A 196 -11.14 -53.28 -37.81
N GLN A 197 -11.33 -52.07 -38.35
CA GLN A 197 -11.49 -51.85 -39.78
C GLN A 197 -10.27 -52.34 -40.57
N SER A 198 -9.05 -52.07 -40.10
CA SER A 198 -7.83 -52.55 -40.76
C SER A 198 -7.73 -54.08 -40.77
N LYS A 199 -8.18 -54.76 -39.70
CA LYS A 199 -8.24 -56.23 -39.64
C LYS A 199 -9.23 -56.79 -40.65
N VAL A 200 -10.47 -56.27 -40.66
CA VAL A 200 -11.51 -56.69 -41.60
C VAL A 200 -11.08 -56.45 -43.05
N VAL A 201 -10.42 -55.34 -43.35
CA VAL A 201 -9.86 -55.07 -44.69
C VAL A 201 -8.83 -56.14 -45.07
N SER A 202 -7.89 -56.47 -44.18
CA SER A 202 -6.89 -57.52 -44.43
C SER A 202 -7.50 -58.92 -44.61
N GLU A 203 -8.54 -59.25 -43.84
CA GLU A 203 -9.29 -60.49 -43.97
C GLU A 203 -10.03 -60.55 -45.30
N ASN A 204 -10.72 -59.47 -45.68
CA ASN A 204 -11.38 -59.36 -46.99
C ASN A 204 -10.40 -59.50 -48.14
N GLU A 205 -9.22 -58.85 -48.08
CA GLU A 205 -8.17 -59.03 -49.09
C GLU A 205 -7.73 -60.49 -49.19
N SER A 206 -7.59 -61.19 -48.06
CA SER A 206 -7.23 -62.61 -48.05
C SER A 206 -8.32 -63.50 -48.65
N LEU A 207 -9.60 -63.21 -48.37
CA LEU A 207 -10.74 -63.93 -48.91
C LEU A 207 -10.92 -63.69 -50.41
N VAL A 208 -10.71 -62.46 -50.87
CA VAL A 208 -10.71 -62.12 -52.30
C VAL A 208 -9.61 -62.90 -53.03
N LYS A 209 -8.40 -63.00 -52.47
CA LYS A 209 -7.32 -63.83 -53.03
C LYS A 209 -7.73 -65.31 -53.14
N LYS A 210 -8.24 -65.90 -52.04
CA LYS A 210 -8.74 -67.29 -52.03
C LYS A 210 -9.87 -67.51 -53.03
N ASN A 211 -10.80 -66.56 -53.15
CA ASN A 211 -11.92 -66.67 -54.09
C ASN A 211 -11.44 -66.60 -55.55
N ASN A 212 -10.44 -65.77 -55.85
CA ASN A 212 -9.81 -65.73 -57.16
C ASN A 212 -9.07 -67.03 -57.50
N GLU A 213 -8.38 -67.64 -56.53
CA GLU A 213 -7.74 -68.97 -56.66
C GLU A 213 -8.78 -70.08 -56.86
N LEU A 214 -9.88 -70.07 -56.10
CA LEU A 214 -10.99 -71.02 -56.29
C LEU A 214 -11.66 -70.84 -57.65
N SER A 215 -11.86 -69.61 -58.09
CA SER A 215 -12.42 -69.31 -59.41
C SER A 215 -11.49 -69.78 -60.54
N SER A 216 -10.17 -69.60 -60.39
CA SER A 216 -9.20 -70.07 -61.38
C SER A 216 -9.12 -71.60 -61.42
N THR A 217 -9.11 -72.28 -60.26
CA THR A 217 -9.16 -73.75 -60.19
C THR A 217 -10.45 -74.32 -60.77
N LEU A 218 -11.60 -73.68 -60.51
CA LEU A 218 -12.89 -74.11 -61.06
C LEU A 218 -12.96 -73.90 -62.58
N LYS A 219 -12.40 -72.80 -63.10
CA LYS A 219 -12.21 -72.60 -64.55
C LYS A 219 -11.31 -73.67 -65.15
N ALA A 220 -10.18 -73.97 -64.52
CA ALA A 220 -9.26 -75.02 -64.96
C ALA A 220 -9.98 -76.38 -65.01
N LEU A 221 -10.72 -76.73 -63.95
CA LEU A 221 -11.49 -77.96 -63.86
C LEU A 221 -12.56 -78.05 -64.97
N LYS A 222 -13.26 -76.96 -65.28
CA LYS A 222 -14.24 -76.91 -66.39
C LYS A 222 -13.61 -77.05 -67.78
N SER A 223 -12.35 -76.62 -67.94
CA SER A 223 -11.62 -76.72 -69.21
C SER A 223 -10.92 -78.07 -69.42
N MET A 224 -10.93 -78.98 -68.44
CA MET A 224 -10.35 -80.32 -68.57
C MET A 224 -11.20 -81.19 -69.50
N SER A 225 -10.54 -82.03 -70.30
CA SER A 225 -11.25 -83.01 -71.13
C SER A 225 -11.80 -84.16 -70.27
N ARG A 226 -12.81 -84.89 -70.77
CA ARG A 226 -13.38 -86.07 -70.09
C ARG A 226 -12.33 -87.12 -69.70
N TRP A 227 -11.24 -87.25 -70.48
CA TRP A 227 -10.15 -88.18 -70.20
C TRP A 227 -9.22 -87.70 -69.08
N ASP A 228 -9.02 -86.38 -68.94
CA ASP A 228 -8.18 -85.80 -67.89
C ASP A 228 -8.87 -85.84 -66.52
N HIS A 229 -10.19 -85.68 -66.50
CA HIS A 229 -10.99 -85.93 -65.30
C HIS A 229 -10.90 -87.38 -64.82
N LEU A 230 -10.94 -88.34 -65.75
CA LEU A 230 -10.84 -89.78 -65.43
C LEU A 230 -9.47 -90.11 -64.81
N LYS A 231 -8.38 -89.54 -65.33
CA LYS A 231 -7.02 -89.71 -64.77
C LYS A 231 -6.90 -89.15 -63.36
N ALA A 232 -7.34 -87.91 -63.13
CA ALA A 232 -7.28 -87.26 -61.82
C ALA A 232 -8.07 -88.02 -60.73
N PHE A 233 -9.23 -88.57 -61.10
CA PHE A 233 -10.04 -89.38 -60.18
C PHE A 233 -9.35 -90.70 -59.81
N LEU A 234 -8.73 -91.39 -60.78
CA LEU A 234 -8.03 -92.64 -60.55
C LEU A 234 -6.76 -92.48 -59.69
N SER A 235 -6.00 -91.39 -59.83
CA SER A 235 -4.82 -91.12 -59.00
C SER A 235 -5.15 -90.67 -57.58
N SER A 236 -6.33 -90.06 -57.34
CA SER A 236 -6.78 -89.66 -56.00
C SER A 236 -7.25 -90.83 -55.11
N ARG A 237 -7.46 -92.03 -55.67
CA ARG A 237 -7.95 -93.22 -54.96
C ARG A 237 -6.83 -94.17 -54.49
N THR A 238 -5.57 -93.86 -54.80
CA THR A 238 -4.39 -94.68 -54.44
C THR A 238 -3.55 -94.09 -53.29
N GLN A 239 -4.10 -93.13 -52.54
CA GLN A 239 -3.55 -92.66 -51.26
C GLN A 239 -4.53 -92.95 -50.12
#